data_AF-A0A7S2E705-F1
#
_entry.id   AF-A0A7S2E705-F1
#
_cell.length_a   1.000
_cell.length_b   1.000
_cell.length_c   1.000
_cell.angle_alpha   90.00
_cell.angle_beta   90.00
_cell.angle_gamma   90.00
#
_symmetry.space_group_name_H-M   'P 1'
#
loop_
_entity.id
_entity.type
_entity.pdbx_description
1 polymer ?
#
loop_
_entity_poly.entity_id
_entity_poly.type
_entity_poly.pdbx_seq_one_letter_code
_entity_poly.pdbx_strand_id
1 'polypeptide(L)'
;SITPLQSKIASTAHSLLRSARAEALSAILASHGDTESPRFVAALWALNSVYLGMGRDPKSEQSLLEGTWRTLSRPNFCDCLGKNNNGDFIYTLGRMSFDMFRPTRLKCSIQRVVSTTQKVGPLDALPDSVPKSLKGEIDLLASEQDSSMPEA
;
A
#
# COMPACT_ATOMS: atom_id res chain seq x y z
N SER A 1 3.59 2.52 40.19
CA SER A 1 2.23 2.07 40.53
C SER A 1 1.24 2.70 39.58
N ILE A 2 0.62 1.93 38.69
CA ILE A 2 -0.34 2.42 37.70
C ILE A 2 -1.70 2.56 38.41
N THR A 3 -2.25 3.77 38.46
CA THR A 3 -3.53 4.03 39.13
C THR A 3 -4.69 3.39 38.36
N PRO A 4 -5.72 2.86 39.05
CA PRO A 4 -6.84 2.11 38.43
C PRO A 4 -7.70 2.94 37.45
N LEU A 5 -7.51 4.26 37.38
CA LEU A 5 -8.15 5.15 36.41
C LEU A 5 -7.46 5.08 35.04
N GLN A 6 -6.13 4.94 34.99
CA GLN A 6 -5.36 4.87 33.75
C GLN A 6 -5.62 3.56 33.00
N SER A 7 -5.87 2.45 33.70
CA SER A 7 -6.18 1.15 33.08
C SER A 7 -7.57 1.12 32.42
N LYS A 8 -8.58 1.80 33.00
CA LYS A 8 -9.92 1.93 32.41
C LYS A 8 -9.95 2.81 31.17
N ILE A 9 -9.18 3.89 31.16
CA ILE A 9 -9.07 4.79 30.00
C ILE A 9 -8.40 4.05 28.83
N ALA A 10 -7.33 3.30 29.10
CA ALA A 10 -6.63 2.52 28.09
C ALA A 10 -7.52 1.41 27.48
N SER A 11 -8.32 0.71 28.27
CA SER A 11 -9.23 -0.34 27.75
C SER A 11 -10.37 0.25 26.91
N THR A 12 -10.91 1.40 27.31
CA THR A 12 -11.97 2.11 26.59
C THR A 12 -11.46 2.61 25.23
N ALA A 13 -10.29 3.25 25.21
CA ALA A 13 -9.64 3.72 23.98
C ALA A 13 -9.35 2.57 23.01
N HIS A 14 -8.91 1.41 23.52
CA HIS A 14 -8.65 0.24 22.68
C HIS A 14 -9.95 -0.35 22.08
N SER A 15 -11.07 -0.31 22.82
CA SER A 15 -12.37 -0.73 22.28
C SER A 15 -12.89 0.23 21.20
N LEU A 16 -12.72 1.54 21.40
CA LEU A 16 -13.08 2.59 20.44
C LEU A 16 -12.26 2.45 19.16
N LEU A 17 -10.94 2.22 19.29
CA LEU A 17 -10.07 1.97 18.15
C LEU A 17 -10.51 0.73 17.35
N ARG A 18 -10.86 -0.36 18.04
CA ARG A 18 -11.37 -1.58 17.38
C ARG A 18 -12.68 -1.30 16.64
N SER A 19 -13.60 -0.56 17.26
CA SER A 19 -14.89 -0.20 16.66
C SER A 19 -14.72 0.71 15.44
N ALA A 20 -13.91 1.76 15.54
CA ALA A 20 -13.61 2.67 14.43
C ALA A 20 -12.93 1.95 13.25
N ARG A 21 -12.00 1.02 13.55
CA ARG A 21 -11.39 0.15 12.51
C ARG A 21 -12.43 -0.73 11.83
N ALA A 22 -13.33 -1.35 12.60
CA ALA A 22 -14.37 -2.20 12.05
C ALA A 22 -15.34 -1.41 11.14
N GLU A 23 -15.71 -0.19 11.51
CA GLU A 23 -16.57 0.65 10.66
C GLU A 23 -15.85 1.10 9.39
N ALA A 24 -14.58 1.50 9.47
CA ALA A 24 -13.79 1.85 8.29
C ALA A 24 -13.70 0.66 7.31
N LEU A 25 -13.44 -0.55 7.81
CA LEU A 25 -13.43 -1.76 6.98
C LEU A 25 -14.81 -2.08 6.40
N SER A 26 -15.87 -1.98 7.21
CA SER A 26 -17.26 -2.18 6.77
C SER A 26 -17.64 -1.20 5.67
N ALA A 27 -17.27 0.08 5.80
CA ALA A 27 -17.54 1.12 4.81
C ALA A 27 -16.83 0.84 3.49
N ILE A 28 -15.55 0.43 3.52
CA ILE A 28 -14.81 0.02 2.30
C ILE A 28 -15.46 -1.20 1.66
N LEU A 29 -15.83 -2.22 2.45
CA LEU A 29 -16.45 -3.43 1.91
C LEU A 29 -17.82 -3.12 1.26
N ALA A 30 -18.62 -2.26 1.88
CA ALA A 30 -19.90 -1.80 1.35
C ALA A 30 -19.74 -0.96 0.09
N SER A 31 -18.69 -0.14 -0.01
CA SER A 31 -18.35 0.64 -1.20
C SER A 31 -17.56 -0.18 -2.24
N HIS A 32 -17.44 -1.50 -2.03
CA HIS A 32 -16.52 -2.45 -2.65
C HIS A 32 -15.09 -1.95 -2.92
N GLY A 33 -14.54 -1.08 -2.08
CA GLY A 33 -13.18 -0.54 -2.21
C GLY A 33 -13.12 0.86 -2.83
N ASP A 34 -14.24 1.58 -2.89
CA ASP A 34 -14.24 3.00 -3.22
C ASP A 34 -13.85 3.84 -1.99
N THR A 35 -12.66 4.43 -2.07
CA THR A 35 -12.05 5.27 -1.04
C THR A 35 -12.54 6.72 -1.05
N GLU A 36 -13.35 7.11 -2.04
CA GLU A 36 -13.96 8.45 -2.10
C GLU A 36 -15.39 8.45 -1.54
N SER A 37 -15.93 7.26 -1.23
CA SER A 37 -17.28 7.15 -0.69
C SER A 37 -17.43 7.96 0.62
N PRO A 38 -18.48 8.80 0.75
CA PRO A 38 -18.65 9.67 1.91
C PRO A 38 -18.66 8.92 3.25
N ARG A 39 -19.23 7.71 3.25
CA ARG A 39 -19.26 6.82 4.41
C ARG A 39 -17.86 6.40 4.83
N PHE A 40 -17.02 6.01 3.88
CA PHE A 40 -15.64 5.62 4.18
C PHE A 40 -14.82 6.82 4.67
N VAL A 41 -14.94 7.98 4.03
CA VAL A 41 -14.24 9.20 4.45
C VAL A 41 -14.61 9.58 5.88
N ALA A 42 -15.90 9.51 6.24
CA ALA A 42 -16.36 9.76 7.60
C ALA A 42 -15.79 8.75 8.61
N ALA A 43 -15.80 7.46 8.28
CA ALA A 43 -15.25 6.40 9.13
C ALA A 43 -13.73 6.53 9.30
N LEU A 44 -13.01 6.90 8.23
CA LEU A 44 -11.58 7.16 8.25
C LEU A 44 -11.24 8.35 9.14
N TRP A 45 -12.04 9.42 9.08
CA TRP A 45 -11.86 10.59 9.94
C TRP A 45 -12.03 10.23 11.42
N ALA A 46 -13.08 9.48 11.77
CA ALA A 46 -13.30 9.01 13.13
C ALA A 46 -12.15 8.13 13.64
N LEU A 47 -11.64 7.22 12.80
CA LEU A 47 -10.48 6.39 13.11
C LEU A 47 -9.22 7.24 13.35
N ASN A 48 -8.98 8.24 12.49
CA ASN A 48 -7.84 9.14 12.61
C ASN A 48 -7.91 9.97 13.91
N SER A 49 -9.09 10.48 14.27
CA SER A 49 -9.28 11.22 15.53
C SER A 49 -8.94 10.37 16.76
N VAL A 50 -9.37 9.10 16.78
CA VAL A 50 -9.02 8.17 17.86
C VAL A 50 -7.52 7.89 17.89
N TYR A 51 -6.90 7.67 16.72
CA TYR A 51 -5.47 7.38 16.61
C TYR A 51 -4.60 8.56 17.10
N LEU A 52 -4.89 9.79 16.68
CA LEU A 52 -4.19 10.99 17.12
C LEU A 52 -4.37 11.26 18.62
N GLY A 53 -5.56 11.02 19.15
CA GLY A 53 -5.85 11.17 20.59
C GLY A 53 -5.09 10.20 21.50
N MET A 54 -4.57 9.08 20.96
CA MET A 54 -3.77 8.11 21.71
C MET A 54 -2.29 8.50 21.86
N GLY A 55 -1.83 9.56 21.18
CA GLY A 55 -0.45 10.04 21.29
C GLY A 55 0.61 9.03 20.83
N ARG A 56 0.25 8.08 19.96
CA ARG A 56 1.22 7.13 19.38
C ARG A 56 2.08 7.82 18.34
N ASP A 57 3.39 7.78 18.52
CA ASP A 57 4.32 8.21 17.48
C ASP A 57 4.41 7.11 16.41
N PRO A 58 3.99 7.36 15.16
CA PRO A 58 4.10 6.38 14.08
C PRO A 58 5.55 5.91 13.84
N LYS A 59 6.57 6.70 14.24
CA LYS A 59 7.98 6.31 14.12
C LYS A 59 8.43 5.29 15.17
N SER A 60 7.69 5.15 16.27
CA SER A 60 8.01 4.19 17.34
C SER A 60 7.53 2.76 17.03
N GLU A 61 6.62 2.59 16.07
CA GLU A 61 6.01 1.29 15.73
C GLU A 61 6.50 0.79 14.35
N GLN A 62 7.80 0.90 14.07
CA GLN A 62 8.40 0.41 12.81
C GLN A 62 8.13 -1.08 12.54
N SER A 63 7.99 -1.90 13.59
CA SER A 63 7.63 -3.31 13.46
C SER A 63 6.22 -3.53 12.88
N LEU A 64 5.32 -2.54 12.98
CA LEU A 64 4.00 -2.62 12.35
C LEU A 64 4.06 -2.41 10.84
N LEU A 65 5.15 -1.84 10.31
CA LEU A 65 5.34 -1.58 8.88
C LEU A 65 5.77 -2.84 8.10
N GLU A 66 6.18 -3.90 8.80
CA GLU A 66 6.56 -5.18 8.22
C GLU A 66 5.37 -6.13 8.14
N GLY A 67 5.29 -6.88 7.04
CA GLY A 67 4.30 -7.94 6.86
C GLY A 67 3.61 -7.90 5.50
N THR A 68 2.50 -8.62 5.42
CA THR A 68 1.69 -8.73 4.21
C THR A 68 0.57 -7.68 4.26
N TRP A 69 0.73 -6.62 3.49
CA TRP A 69 -0.25 -5.55 3.35
C TRP A 69 -1.24 -5.87 2.25
N ARG A 70 -2.52 -5.63 2.50
CA ARG A 70 -3.57 -5.75 1.49
C ARG A 70 -4.03 -4.36 1.09
N THR A 71 -4.04 -4.09 -0.21
CA THR A 71 -4.65 -2.88 -0.74
C THR A 71 -6.16 -2.92 -0.49
N LEU A 72 -6.67 -1.89 0.17
CA LEU A 72 -8.09 -1.76 0.50
C LEU A 72 -8.89 -1.12 -0.63
N SER A 73 -8.25 -0.28 -1.44
CA SER A 73 -8.87 0.35 -2.60
C SER A 73 -9.05 -0.63 -3.75
N ARG A 74 -10.04 -0.34 -4.59
CA ARG A 74 -10.21 -1.02 -5.88
C ARG A 74 -9.01 -0.75 -6.78
N PRO A 75 -8.51 -1.76 -7.51
CA PRO A 75 -7.53 -1.54 -8.58
C PRO A 75 -8.23 -0.82 -9.75
N ASN A 76 -8.11 0.51 -9.81
CA ASN A 76 -8.64 1.37 -10.86
C ASN A 76 -7.59 1.66 -11.95
N PHE A 77 -6.80 0.66 -12.32
CA PHE A 77 -5.72 0.82 -13.28
C PHE A 77 -6.26 1.13 -14.69
N CYS A 78 -5.49 1.88 -15.47
CA CYS A 78 -5.81 2.16 -16.87
C CYS A 78 -5.95 0.86 -17.68
N ASP A 79 -6.75 0.90 -18.75
CA ASP A 79 -7.02 -0.23 -19.66
C ASP A 79 -7.76 -1.41 -19.04
N CYS A 80 -8.61 -1.14 -18.04
CA CYS A 80 -9.55 -2.13 -17.55
C CYS A 80 -10.56 -2.53 -18.63
N LEU A 81 -10.74 -3.84 -18.84
CA LEU A 81 -11.67 -4.42 -19.83
C LEU A 81 -13.11 -4.54 -19.32
N GLY A 82 -13.42 -3.96 -18.16
CA GLY A 82 -14.71 -4.08 -17.49
C GLY A 82 -14.67 -5.03 -16.30
N LYS A 83 -15.82 -5.61 -15.96
CA LYS A 83 -16.00 -6.47 -14.77
C LYS A 83 -16.53 -7.85 -15.15
N ASN A 84 -16.16 -8.86 -14.37
CA ASN A 84 -16.77 -10.19 -14.46
C ASN A 84 -18.14 -10.22 -13.75
N ASN A 85 -18.81 -11.38 -13.79
CA ASN A 85 -20.10 -11.58 -13.11
C ASN A 85 -20.03 -11.41 -11.59
N ASN A 86 -18.83 -11.47 -11.00
CA ASN A 86 -18.58 -11.28 -9.58
C ASN A 86 -18.22 -9.82 -9.23
N GLY A 87 -18.14 -8.93 -10.21
CA GLY A 87 -17.77 -7.53 -10.03
C GLY A 87 -16.25 -7.27 -10.00
N ASP A 88 -15.41 -8.29 -10.22
CA ASP A 88 -13.96 -8.15 -10.27
C ASP A 88 -13.52 -7.50 -11.59
N PHE A 89 -12.54 -6.61 -11.52
CA PHE A 89 -12.00 -5.93 -12.70
C PHE A 89 -11.15 -6.88 -13.54
N ILE A 90 -11.39 -6.86 -14.85
CA ILE A 90 -10.72 -7.70 -15.84
C ILE A 90 -9.62 -6.90 -16.53
N TYR A 91 -8.44 -7.50 -16.66
CA TYR A 91 -7.29 -6.97 -17.37
C TYR A 91 -6.69 -8.06 -18.28
N THR A 92 -5.77 -7.67 -19.17
CA THR A 92 -4.96 -8.63 -19.92
C THR A 92 -3.72 -9.03 -19.14
N LEU A 93 -3.27 -10.29 -19.29
CA LEU A 93 -2.04 -10.79 -18.68
C LEU A 93 -0.83 -9.93 -19.05
N GLY A 94 -0.75 -9.49 -20.30
CA GLY A 94 0.32 -8.60 -20.78
C GLY A 94 0.39 -7.32 -19.97
N ARG A 95 -0.74 -6.65 -19.73
CA ARG A 95 -0.77 -5.42 -18.93
C ARG A 95 -0.40 -5.64 -17.46
N MET A 96 -0.82 -6.74 -16.86
CA MET A 96 -0.48 -7.06 -15.47
C MET A 96 0.98 -7.47 -15.28
N SER A 97 1.59 -8.05 -16.32
CA SER A 97 2.94 -8.60 -16.26
C SER A 97 3.96 -7.83 -17.09
N PHE A 98 3.63 -6.62 -17.54
CA PHE A 98 4.50 -5.83 -18.42
C PHE A 98 5.00 -6.63 -19.64
N ASP A 99 4.09 -7.41 -20.25
CA ASP A 99 4.32 -8.29 -21.40
C ASP A 99 5.42 -9.37 -21.19
N MET A 100 5.75 -9.69 -19.94
CA MET A 100 6.74 -10.73 -19.61
C MET A 100 6.24 -12.16 -19.92
N PHE A 101 4.93 -12.39 -20.00
CA PHE A 101 4.35 -13.72 -20.22
C PHE A 101 3.46 -13.79 -21.48
N ARG A 102 3.43 -14.98 -22.10
CA ARG A 102 2.56 -15.32 -23.25
C ARG A 102 1.51 -16.35 -22.82
N PRO A 103 0.26 -16.25 -23.30
CA PRO A 103 -0.26 -15.26 -24.24
C PRO A 103 -0.64 -13.93 -23.55
N THR A 104 -0.24 -12.80 -24.14
CA THR A 104 -0.45 -11.45 -23.54
C THR A 104 -1.93 -11.06 -23.46
N ARG A 105 -2.77 -11.53 -24.38
CA ARG A 105 -4.22 -11.21 -24.44
C ARG A 105 -5.09 -12.10 -23.54
N LEU A 106 -4.51 -12.93 -22.69
CA LEU A 106 -5.27 -13.72 -21.72
C LEU A 106 -6.01 -12.79 -20.76
N LYS A 107 -7.32 -12.98 -20.60
CA LYS A 107 -8.14 -12.20 -19.65
C LYS A 107 -7.94 -12.73 -18.24
N CYS A 108 -7.67 -11.83 -17.30
CA CYS A 108 -7.47 -12.16 -15.90
C CYS A 108 -8.25 -11.18 -15.03
N SER A 109 -8.87 -11.67 -13.97
CA SER A 109 -9.55 -10.84 -12.97
C SER A 109 -8.64 -10.58 -11.77
N ILE A 110 -8.55 -9.33 -11.31
CA ILE A 110 -7.84 -9.00 -10.07
C ILE A 110 -8.81 -9.08 -8.90
N GLN A 111 -8.66 -10.11 -8.06
CA GLN A 111 -9.46 -10.26 -6.83
C GLN A 111 -8.87 -9.50 -5.64
N ARG A 112 -7.54 -9.37 -5.60
CA ARG A 112 -6.82 -8.74 -4.49
C ARG A 112 -5.44 -8.28 -4.93
N VAL A 113 -5.01 -7.12 -4.42
CA VAL A 113 -3.63 -6.65 -4.49
C VAL A 113 -3.00 -6.76 -3.10
N VAL A 114 -1.83 -7.38 -3.04
CA VAL A 114 -1.09 -7.65 -1.81
C VAL A 114 0.35 -7.19 -2.01
N SER A 115 0.89 -6.49 -1.02
CA SER A 115 2.26 -6.01 -0.98
C SER A 115 2.94 -6.54 0.27
N THR A 116 4.02 -7.29 0.10
CA THR A 116 4.80 -7.78 1.24
C THR A 116 5.95 -6.82 1.48
N THR A 117 5.97 -6.22 2.67
CA THR A 117 7.08 -5.39 3.12
C THR A 117 7.88 -6.16 4.16
N GLN A 118 9.20 -6.16 4.00
CA GLN A 118 10.13 -6.71 4.96
C GLN A 118 11.21 -5.67 5.18
N LYS A 119 11.74 -5.60 6.40
CA LYS A 119 12.92 -4.79 6.65
C LYS A 119 14.08 -5.41 5.89
N VAL A 120 14.57 -4.67 4.91
CA VAL A 120 15.83 -4.99 4.25
C VAL A 120 16.91 -4.93 5.34
N GLY A 121 17.71 -5.99 5.44
CA GLY A 121 18.81 -6.07 6.39
C GLY A 121 19.89 -5.00 6.13
N PRO A 122 21.06 -5.10 6.78
CA PRO A 122 22.24 -4.34 6.36
C PRO A 122 22.48 -4.51 4.84
N LEU A 123 23.15 -3.56 4.19
CA LEU A 123 23.39 -3.55 2.74
C LEU A 123 23.86 -4.90 2.17
N ASP A 124 24.55 -5.71 2.98
CA ASP A 124 25.07 -7.04 2.66
C ASP A 124 23.99 -8.10 2.37
N ALA A 125 22.71 -7.81 2.62
CA ALA A 125 21.56 -8.66 2.31
C ALA A 125 20.81 -8.25 1.02
N LEU A 126 21.23 -7.16 0.36
CA LEU A 126 20.77 -6.84 -0.98
C LEU A 126 21.35 -7.88 -1.95
N PRO A 127 20.64 -8.25 -3.03
CA PRO A 127 21.23 -9.05 -4.08
C PRO A 127 22.49 -8.33 -4.60
N ASP A 128 23.66 -8.95 -4.40
CA ASP A 128 25.00 -8.43 -4.72
C ASP A 128 25.17 -7.98 -6.19
N SER A 129 24.27 -8.45 -7.07
CA SER A 129 24.40 -8.26 -8.50
C SER A 129 23.25 -7.45 -9.06
N VAL A 130 23.45 -6.13 -9.13
CA VAL A 130 22.96 -5.39 -10.29
C VAL A 130 23.74 -5.92 -11.50
N PRO A 131 23.09 -6.40 -12.57
CA PRO A 131 23.78 -6.83 -13.79
C PRO A 131 24.79 -5.77 -14.24
N LYS A 132 26.04 -6.19 -14.55
CA LYS A 132 27.11 -5.27 -14.96
C LYS A 132 26.71 -4.37 -16.12
N SER A 133 25.84 -4.86 -17.01
CA SER A 133 25.25 -4.10 -18.11
C SER A 133 24.40 -2.92 -17.62
N LEU A 134 23.52 -3.13 -16.63
CA LEU A 134 22.69 -2.07 -16.05
C LEU A 134 23.52 -1.06 -15.26
N LYS A 135 24.59 -1.52 -14.58
CA LYS A 135 25.51 -0.62 -13.88
C LYS A 135 26.22 0.32 -14.87
N GLY A 136 26.76 -0.24 -15.96
CA GLY A 136 27.38 0.57 -17.01
C GLY A 136 26.42 1.54 -17.70
N GLU A 137 25.16 1.14 -17.91
CA GLU A 137 24.13 2.01 -18.49
C GLU A 137 23.79 3.20 -17.57
N ILE A 138 23.65 2.97 -16.27
CA ILE A 138 23.42 4.05 -15.28
C ILE A 138 24.62 5.01 -15.23
N ASP A 139 25.85 4.50 -15.24
CA ASP A 139 27.07 5.32 -15.23
C ASP A 139 27.19 6.18 -16.51
N LEU A 140 26.77 5.65 -17.67
CA LEU A 140 26.70 6.41 -18.92
C LEU A 140 25.65 7.52 -18.85
N LEU A 141 24.43 7.22 -18.38
CA LEU A 141 23.37 8.21 -18.24
C LEU A 141 23.71 9.33 -17.22
N ALA A 142 24.44 8.99 -16.16
CA ALA A 142 24.90 9.97 -15.17
C ALA A 142 25.98 10.92 -15.75
N SER A 143 26.88 10.40 -16.58
CA SER A 143 27.93 11.20 -17.21
C SER A 143 27.43 12.10 -18.34
N GLU A 144 26.33 11.74 -19.00
CA GLU A 144 25.67 12.59 -19.99
C GLU A 144 24.95 13.80 -19.36
N GLN A 145 24.38 13.68 -18.15
CA GLN A 145 23.68 14.78 -17.49
C GLN A 145 24.61 15.93 -17.04
N ASP A 146 25.82 15.63 -16.58
CA ASP A 146 26.81 16.64 -16.16
C ASP A 146 27.40 17.45 -17.33
N SER A 147 27.20 17.01 -18.58
CA SER A 147 27.70 17.70 -19.77
C SER A 147 26.74 18.75 -20.35
N SER A 148 25.55 18.94 -19.74
CA SER A 148 24.45 19.74 -20.31
C SER A 148 24.06 21.00 -19.52
N MET A 149 24.89 21.50 -18.60
CA MET A 149 24.76 22.88 -18.11
C MET A 149 25.61 23.84 -18.96
N PRO A 150 25.00 24.69 -19.81
CA PRO A 150 25.70 25.86 -20.31
C PRO A 150 25.88 26.83 -19.12
N GLU A 151 27.11 27.29 -18.91
CA GLU A 151 27.38 28.50 -18.13
C GLU A 151 26.53 29.65 -18.69
N ALA A 152 25.71 30.23 -17.83
CA ALA A 152 25.03 31.51 -18.05
C ALA A 152 25.47 32.49 -16.96
#